data_AF-K1Z2B9-F1
#
_entry.id   AF-K1Z2B9-F1
#
_cell.length_a   1.000
_cell.length_b   1.000
_cell.length_c   1.000
_cell.angle_alpha   90.00
_cell.angle_beta   90.00
_cell.angle_gamma   90.00
#
_symmetry.space_group_name_H-M   'P 1'
#
loop_
_entity.id
_entity.type
_entity.pdbx_description
1 polymer ?
#
loop_
_entity_poly.entity_id
_entity_poly.type
_entity_poly.pdbx_seq_one_letter_code
_entity_poly.pdbx_strand_id
1 'polypeptide(L)'
;MITDNIDALTKGTLNSGDKWDWHKHELFDEVGIVLKGQGKFYWNDEVVKYKPEDVIIIPANSVHKFEAGGDIASELYFVRIKI
;
A
#
# COMPACT_ATOMS: atom_id res chain seq x y z
N MET A 1 -4.91 6.09 27.11
CA MET A 1 -3.51 5.90 26.72
C MET A 1 -3.42 6.27 25.25
N ILE A 2 -2.75 7.38 24.92
CA ILE A 2 -2.50 7.80 23.53
C ILE A 2 -1.03 7.50 23.29
N THR A 3 -0.72 6.70 22.27
CA THR A 3 0.66 6.39 21.88
C THR A 3 0.99 7.07 20.55
N ASP A 4 2.28 7.22 20.26
CA ASP A 4 2.84 7.92 19.10
C ASP A 4 3.39 6.95 18.04
N ASN A 5 2.87 5.71 18.04
CA ASN A 5 3.29 4.64 17.13
C ASN A 5 2.87 4.88 15.67
N ILE A 6 1.86 5.72 15.41
CA ILE A 6 1.54 6.11 14.03
C ILE A 6 2.53 7.18 13.60
N ASP A 7 3.39 6.85 12.64
CA ASP A 7 4.33 7.78 12.03
C ASP A 7 3.61 8.71 11.03
N ALA A 8 2.77 8.13 10.18
CA ALA A 8 2.06 8.85 9.15
C ALA A 8 0.71 8.20 8.81
N LEU A 9 -0.25 9.05 8.45
CA LEU A 9 -1.46 8.66 7.73
C LEU A 9 -1.52 9.51 6.45
N THR A 10 -1.42 8.85 5.30
CA THR A 10 -1.38 9.53 3.99
C THR A 10 -2.46 8.98 3.07
N LYS A 11 -2.97 9.82 2.17
CA LYS A 11 -3.82 9.37 1.08
C LYS A 11 -3.01 9.37 -0.21
N GLY A 12 -2.77 8.19 -0.76
CA GLY A 12 -2.09 8.00 -2.04
C GLY A 12 -3.07 7.91 -3.19
N THR A 13 -2.69 8.50 -4.32
CA THR A 13 -3.38 8.32 -5.61
C THR A 13 -2.38 7.79 -6.62
N LEU A 14 -2.75 6.73 -7.35
CA LEU A 14 -1.93 6.12 -8.38
C LEU A 14 -2.77 5.98 -9.66
N ASN A 15 -2.38 6.65 -10.74
CA ASN A 15 -3.17 6.61 -11.98
C ASN A 15 -3.07 5.22 -12.62
N SER A 16 -4.08 4.85 -13.41
CA SER A 16 -4.01 3.58 -14.14
C SER A 16 -2.78 3.51 -15.05
N GLY A 17 -2.05 2.40 -14.99
CA GLY A 17 -0.78 2.19 -15.69
C GLY A 17 0.45 2.67 -14.92
N ASP A 18 0.29 3.50 -13.89
CA ASP A 18 1.40 3.93 -13.03
C ASP A 18 1.73 2.86 -11.98
N LYS A 19 2.94 2.98 -11.43
CA LYS A 19 3.45 2.12 -10.37
C LYS A 19 4.13 2.92 -9.25
N TRP A 20 3.92 2.48 -8.02
CA TRP A 20 4.90 2.70 -6.96
C TRP A 20 5.87 1.54 -7.03
N ASP A 21 7.03 1.79 -7.64
CA ASP A 21 8.01 0.76 -7.97
C ASP A 21 8.59 0.09 -6.73
N TRP A 22 9.33 -1.00 -6.91
CA TRP A 22 9.87 -1.81 -5.81
C TRP A 22 10.57 -0.98 -4.71
N HIS A 23 10.08 -1.10 -3.49
CA HIS A 23 10.65 -0.44 -2.32
C HIS A 23 10.35 -1.25 -1.04
N LYS A 24 10.91 -0.79 0.09
CA LYS A 24 10.66 -1.31 1.43
C LYS A 24 10.74 -0.20 2.46
N HIS A 25 10.15 -0.42 3.62
CA HIS A 25 10.30 0.43 4.81
C HIS A 25 11.05 -0.34 5.88
N GLU A 26 12.10 0.24 6.47
CA GLU A 26 12.94 -0.44 7.46
C GLU A 26 12.47 -0.23 8.89
N LEU A 27 11.79 0.89 9.16
CA LEU A 27 11.43 1.36 10.50
C LEU A 27 9.93 1.29 10.80
N PHE A 28 9.12 0.86 9.82
CA PHE A 28 7.67 0.87 9.95
C PHE A 28 7.04 -0.31 9.21
N ASP A 29 5.99 -0.87 9.80
CA ASP A 29 4.97 -1.59 9.05
C ASP A 29 4.08 -0.58 8.32
N GLU A 30 3.57 -0.94 7.15
CA GLU A 30 2.61 -0.12 6.40
C GLU A 30 1.30 -0.89 6.16
N VAL A 31 0.17 -0.21 6.38
CA VAL A 31 -1.17 -0.73 6.08
C VAL A 31 -1.77 0.10 4.96
N GLY A 32 -2.00 -0.52 3.81
CA GLY A 32 -2.72 0.04 2.68
C GLY A 32 -4.20 -0.34 2.73
N ILE A 33 -5.10 0.64 2.69
CA ILE A 33 -6.55 0.45 2.66
C ILE A 33 -7.08 0.98 1.32
N VAL A 34 -7.58 0.09 0.47
CA VAL A 34 -8.03 0.46 -0.88
C VAL A 34 -9.42 1.07 -0.83
N LEU A 35 -9.54 2.31 -1.32
CA LEU A 35 -10.82 3.03 -1.39
C LEU A 35 -11.45 2.95 -2.78
N LYS A 36 -10.62 3.04 -3.83
CA LYS A 36 -11.05 3.04 -5.23
C LYS A 36 -9.99 2.41 -6.13
N GLY A 37 -10.41 2.07 -7.34
CA GLY A 37 -9.56 1.47 -8.35
C GLY A 37 -9.22 0.03 -8.03
N GLN A 38 -8.40 -0.56 -8.89
CA GLN A 38 -7.94 -1.94 -8.76
C GLN A 38 -6.56 -2.07 -9.39
N GLY A 39 -5.85 -3.14 -9.06
CA GLY A 39 -4.52 -3.34 -9.59
C GLY A 39 -3.88 -4.61 -9.07
N LYS A 40 -2.55 -4.63 -9.11
CA LYS A 40 -1.73 -5.73 -8.61
C LYS A 40 -0.80 -5.21 -7.52
N PHE A 41 -0.77 -5.95 -6.43
CA PHE A 41 0.22 -5.84 -5.38
C PHE A 41 1.22 -6.98 -5.53
N TYR A 42 2.50 -6.66 -5.51
CA TYR A 42 3.57 -7.63 -5.63
C TYR A 42 4.35 -7.65 -4.32
N TRP A 43 4.54 -8.84 -3.77
CA TRP A 43 5.30 -9.06 -2.55
C TRP A 43 5.91 -10.45 -2.56
N ASN A 44 7.22 -10.53 -2.35
CA ASN A 44 8.01 -11.75 -2.57
C ASN A 44 7.76 -12.31 -3.98
N ASP A 45 7.48 -13.62 -4.09
CA ASP A 45 7.17 -14.32 -5.34
C ASP A 45 5.67 -14.34 -5.66
N GLU A 46 4.86 -13.55 -4.92
CA GLU A 46 3.41 -13.50 -5.08
C GLU A 46 2.94 -12.22 -5.78
N VAL A 47 1.87 -12.40 -6.57
CA VAL A 47 1.14 -11.30 -7.21
C VAL A 47 -0.33 -11.43 -6.85
N VAL A 48 -0.81 -10.48 -6.06
CA VAL A 48 -2.19 -10.45 -5.57
C VAL A 48 -2.94 -9.31 -6.24
N LYS A 49 -4.17 -9.55 -6.67
CA LYS A 49 -5.03 -8.47 -7.16
C LYS A 49 -5.66 -7.75 -5.97
N TYR A 50 -5.64 -6.43 -5.99
CA TYR A 50 -6.36 -5.62 -5.01
C TYR A 50 -7.57 -4.93 -5.66
N LYS A 51 -8.59 -4.68 -4.85
CA LYS A 51 -9.84 -3.98 -5.18
C LYS A 51 -10.31 -3.16 -3.98
N PRO A 52 -11.36 -2.32 -4.12
CA PRO A 52 -11.88 -1.55 -2.99
C PRO A 52 -12.24 -2.45 -1.79
N GLU A 53 -12.06 -1.92 -0.59
CA GLU A 53 -12.24 -2.57 0.71
C GLU A 53 -11.13 -3.57 1.12
N ASP A 54 -10.22 -3.91 0.21
CA ASP A 54 -9.07 -4.73 0.59
C ASP A 54 -8.14 -3.95 1.55
N VAL A 55 -7.58 -4.69 2.51
CA VAL A 55 -6.56 -4.22 3.45
C VAL A 55 -5.28 -5.01 3.20
N ILE A 56 -4.21 -4.29 2.87
CA ILE A 56 -2.90 -4.84 2.54
C ILE A 56 -1.97 -4.51 3.69
N ILE A 57 -1.44 -5.54 4.35
CA ILE A 57 -0.51 -5.41 5.46
C ILE A 57 0.90 -5.69 4.92
N ILE A 58 1.80 -4.75 5.15
CA ILE A 58 3.16 -4.77 4.61
C ILE A 58 4.13 -4.69 5.79
N PRO A 59 4.68 -5.83 6.23
CA PRO A 59 5.65 -5.85 7.31
C PRO A 59 6.92 -5.07 6.95
N ALA A 60 7.55 -4.46 7.94
CA ALA A 60 8.87 -3.83 7.80
C ALA A 60 9.87 -4.80 7.15
N ASN A 61 10.80 -4.24 6.37
CA ASN A 61 11.80 -4.96 5.59
C ASN A 61 11.24 -5.86 4.47
N SER A 62 9.96 -5.76 4.14
CA SER A 62 9.36 -6.42 2.98
C SER A 62 9.51 -5.58 1.71
N VAL A 63 10.12 -6.16 0.67
CA VAL A 63 10.17 -5.54 -0.67
C VAL A 63 8.84 -5.76 -1.37
N HIS A 64 8.21 -4.68 -1.81
CA HIS A 64 6.88 -4.71 -2.40
C HIS A 64 6.71 -3.63 -3.48
N LYS A 65 5.68 -3.82 -4.33
CA LYS A 65 5.35 -2.92 -5.45
C LYS A 65 3.84 -2.85 -5.65
N PHE A 66 3.34 -1.67 -5.98
CA PHE A 66 1.96 -1.49 -6.47
C PHE A 66 1.97 -1.14 -7.95
N GLU A 67 1.04 -1.70 -8.69
CA GLU A 67 0.77 -1.37 -10.09
C GLU A 67 -0.74 -1.18 -10.28
N ALA A 68 -1.16 0.05 -10.57
CA ALA A 68 -2.56 0.36 -10.79
C ALA A 68 -2.98 -0.08 -12.20
N GLY A 69 -4.19 -0.64 -12.30
CA GLY A 69 -4.79 -1.01 -13.57
C GLY A 69 -6.27 -0.59 -13.65
N GLY A 70 -6.96 -1.09 -14.68
CA GLY A 70 -8.34 -0.70 -14.97
C GLY A 70 -8.46 0.69 -15.59
N ASP A 71 -9.64 1.31 -15.48
CA ASP A 71 -9.93 2.58 -16.18
C ASP A 71 -9.88 3.81 -15.27
N ILE A 72 -9.75 3.62 -13.96
CA ILE A 72 -9.72 4.71 -12.97
C ILE A 72 -8.48 4.61 -12.09
N ALA A 73 -8.06 5.75 -11.53
CA ALA A 73 -6.98 5.79 -10.57
C ALA A 73 -7.30 4.98 -9.30
N SER A 74 -6.27 4.36 -8.72
CA SER A 74 -6.35 3.80 -7.39
C SER A 74 -6.23 4.90 -6.34
N GLU A 75 -7.07 4.85 -5.32
CA GLU A 75 -6.97 5.70 -4.13
C GLU A 75 -6.83 4.79 -2.92
N LEU A 76 -5.77 4.99 -2.12
CA LEU A 76 -5.51 4.22 -0.91
C LEU A 76 -5.21 5.15 0.27
N TYR A 77 -5.63 4.76 1.48
CA TYR A 77 -4.99 5.27 2.68
C TYR A 77 -3.79 4.38 3.03
N PHE A 78 -2.69 5.00 3.44
CA PHE A 78 -1.54 4.33 4.02
C PHE A 78 -1.35 4.79 5.46
N VAL A 79 -1.26 3.82 6.37
CA VAL A 79 -0.91 4.04 7.77
C VAL A 79 0.43 3.40 8.04
N ARG A 80 1.41 4.18 8.52
CA ARG A 80 2.73 3.68 8.91
C ARG A 80 2.83 3.57 10.42
N ILE A 81 3.23 2.40 10.89
CA ILE A 81 3.28 2.04 12.31
C ILE A 81 4.74 1.74 12.66
N LYS A 82 5.30 2.51 13.60
CA LYS A 82 6.65 2.33 14.14
C LYS A 82 6.78 0.95 14.80
N ILE A 83 7.86 0.24 14.45
CA ILE A 83 8.28 -1.03 15.07
C ILE A 83 9.33 -0.82 16.16
#